data_AF-A0A5U2RY33-F1
#
_entry.id   AF-A0A5U2RY33-F1
#
_cell.length_a   1.000
_cell.length_b   1.000
_cell.length_c   1.000
_cell.angle_alpha   90.00
_cell.angle_beta   90.00
_cell.angle_gamma   90.00
#
_symmetry.space_group_name_H-M   'P 1'
#
loop_
_entity.id
_entity.type
_entity.pdbx_description
1 polymer ?
#
loop_
_entity_poly.entity_id
_entity_poly.type
_entity_poly.pdbx_seq_one_letter_code
_entity_poly.pdbx_strand_id
1 'polypeptide(L)'
;MKNRTKNKMVVDATELLLDEWLQLIKENDKKQCYLINDCCFPTDKMLGEYINNINERNDDEVRYLISKFLISGGRYYSDDSILQFFNTFSQERKQELLSRFTFYQRLTSIKDWHNVWPSITWVLDLLPHFPYEALNAIRSYFQAHCQFMTDQRFDGCSDAIRLIEAKYIQHQLPVKQVLLDITSRDFELLTAYLYKKKGYTVKITPRSRDGGYDVLAEQKNERQYEKLYIECKRYTENVGVRITRNVLGLLSIENATKGVVVATSYFTKSARNEPQKSNRLELINIDEFDKDMRKYVDVHWIGKIQEYVSAIRKELIDRES
;
A
#
# COMPACT_ATOMS: atom_id res chain seq x y z
N MET A 1 38.12 -10.76 -20.54
CA MET A 1 38.25 -10.27 -19.16
C MET A 1 38.45 -11.44 -18.23
N LYS A 2 39.42 -11.36 -17.30
CA LYS A 2 39.74 -12.42 -16.34
C LYS A 2 38.49 -12.80 -15.53
N ASN A 3 38.15 -14.09 -15.51
CA ASN A 3 37.10 -14.68 -14.67
C ASN A 3 37.36 -14.34 -13.19
N ARG A 4 36.74 -13.27 -12.68
CA ARG A 4 36.81 -12.83 -11.27
C ARG A 4 36.04 -13.75 -10.30
N THR A 5 35.40 -14.80 -10.80
CA THR A 5 34.56 -15.74 -10.06
C THR A 5 35.31 -16.94 -9.47
N LYS A 6 36.58 -17.17 -9.83
CA LYS A 6 37.24 -18.47 -9.55
C LYS A 6 37.66 -18.75 -8.10
N ASN A 7 37.33 -17.93 -7.10
CA ASN A 7 37.73 -18.20 -5.71
C ASN A 7 36.83 -17.58 -4.62
N LYS A 8 35.55 -17.30 -4.90
CA LYS A 8 34.63 -16.78 -3.87
C LYS A 8 33.99 -17.94 -3.11
N MET A 9 33.96 -17.83 -1.78
CA MET A 9 33.26 -18.80 -0.94
C MET A 9 31.74 -18.61 -1.10
N VAL A 10 31.02 -19.70 -1.34
CA VAL A 10 29.55 -19.72 -1.35
C VAL A 10 29.08 -19.84 0.08
N VAL A 11 28.18 -18.94 0.49
CA VAL A 11 27.58 -18.94 1.83
C VAL A 11 26.13 -19.35 1.71
N ASP A 12 25.74 -20.41 2.41
CA ASP A 12 24.33 -20.74 2.61
C ASP A 12 23.77 -19.81 3.69
N ALA A 13 22.93 -18.88 3.26
CA ALA A 13 22.34 -17.88 4.15
C ALA A 13 21.14 -18.41 4.96
N THR A 14 20.63 -19.61 4.64
CA THR A 14 19.44 -20.17 5.31
C THR A 14 19.70 -20.65 6.73
N GLU A 15 20.96 -20.98 7.03
CA GLU A 15 21.43 -21.44 8.34
C GLU A 15 21.91 -20.28 9.25
N LEU A 16 21.94 -19.04 8.73
CA LEU A 16 22.40 -17.86 9.48
C LEU A 16 21.29 -17.27 10.33
N LEU A 17 21.69 -16.58 11.41
CA LEU A 17 20.79 -15.68 12.13
C LEU A 17 20.55 -14.38 11.32
N LEU A 18 19.44 -13.69 11.60
CA LEU A 18 19.07 -12.46 10.89
C LEU A 18 20.18 -11.42 10.93
N ASP A 19 20.71 -11.13 12.12
CA ASP A 19 21.74 -10.10 12.29
C ASP A 19 23.08 -10.50 11.67
N GLU A 20 23.43 -11.79 11.68
CA GLU A 20 24.62 -12.31 11.01
C GLU A 20 24.52 -12.11 9.50
N TRP A 21 23.37 -12.44 8.90
CA TRP A 21 23.13 -12.22 7.47
C TRP A 21 23.15 -10.73 7.12
N LEU A 22 22.48 -9.88 7.90
CA LEU A 22 22.46 -8.42 7.69
C LEU A 22 23.87 -7.80 7.76
N GLN A 23 24.71 -8.25 8.68
CA GLN A 23 26.10 -7.82 8.76
C GLN A 23 26.89 -8.29 7.54
N LEU A 24 26.73 -9.57 7.17
CA LEU A 24 27.48 -10.18 6.08
C LEU A 24 27.19 -9.52 4.73
N ILE A 25 25.93 -9.19 4.42
CA ILE A 25 25.58 -8.48 3.17
C ILE A 25 26.21 -7.07 3.13
N LYS A 26 26.22 -6.33 4.26
CA LYS A 26 26.84 -4.99 4.35
C LYS A 26 28.35 -5.04 4.15
N GLU A 27 29.01 -6.08 4.68
CA GLU A 27 30.45 -6.29 4.48
C GLU A 27 30.79 -6.72 3.05
N ASN A 28 29.97 -7.61 2.48
CA ASN A 28 30.20 -8.16 1.15
C ASN A 28 30.07 -7.10 0.05
N ASP A 29 29.24 -6.07 0.25
CA ASP A 29 29.16 -4.91 -0.65
C ASP A 29 30.50 -4.21 -0.86
N LYS A 30 31.32 -4.13 0.19
CA LYS A 30 32.63 -3.45 0.14
C LYS A 30 33.72 -4.35 -0.42
N LYS A 31 33.73 -5.61 0.03
CA LYS A 31 34.87 -6.53 -0.21
C LYS A 31 34.62 -7.52 -1.34
N GLN A 32 33.37 -7.79 -1.68
CA GLN A 32 32.91 -8.77 -2.67
C GLN A 32 33.55 -10.16 -2.50
N CYS A 33 33.75 -10.59 -1.26
CA CYS A 33 34.45 -11.84 -0.90
C CYS A 33 33.60 -13.10 -1.08
N TYR A 34 32.27 -12.97 -0.98
CA TYR A 34 31.35 -14.11 -0.91
C TYR A 34 30.33 -14.10 -2.05
N LEU A 35 29.86 -15.30 -2.42
CA LEU A 35 28.61 -15.48 -3.15
C LEU A 35 27.53 -15.81 -2.12
N ILE A 36 26.64 -14.86 -1.87
CA ILE A 36 25.55 -14.95 -0.90
C ILE A 36 24.27 -14.43 -1.55
N ASN A 37 23.13 -15.02 -1.21
CA ASN A 37 21.85 -14.45 -1.58
C ASN A 37 21.58 -13.21 -0.71
N ASP A 38 21.63 -12.05 -1.33
CA ASP A 38 21.37 -10.74 -0.72
C ASP A 38 20.16 -10.04 -1.34
N CYS A 39 19.48 -10.68 -2.30
CA CYS A 39 18.39 -10.07 -3.05
C CYS A 39 16.98 -10.45 -2.55
N CYS A 40 16.88 -11.26 -1.50
CA CYS A 40 15.68 -11.51 -0.70
C CYS A 40 16.08 -11.99 0.69
N PHE A 41 15.13 -12.10 1.61
CA PHE A 41 15.39 -12.77 2.88
C PHE A 41 15.66 -14.27 2.64
N PRO A 42 16.65 -14.88 3.31
CA PRO A 42 16.93 -16.30 3.14
C PRO A 42 15.78 -17.22 3.60
N THR A 43 14.97 -16.77 4.58
CA THR A 43 13.85 -17.53 5.12
C THR A 43 12.68 -16.62 5.53
N ASP A 44 11.45 -17.15 5.49
CA ASP A 44 10.26 -16.45 6.02
C ASP A 44 10.38 -16.10 7.50
N LYS A 45 11.13 -16.90 8.28
CA LYS A 45 11.41 -16.64 9.69
C LYS A 45 12.20 -15.34 9.86
N MET A 46 13.26 -15.15 9.07
CA MET A 46 14.09 -13.94 9.10
C MET A 46 13.29 -12.71 8.67
N LEU A 47 12.46 -12.84 7.62
CA LEU A 47 11.56 -11.77 7.21
C LEU A 47 10.59 -11.38 8.34
N GLY A 48 9.94 -12.36 8.97
CA GLY A 48 9.02 -12.11 10.08
C GLY A 48 9.69 -11.43 11.26
N GLU A 49 10.88 -11.90 11.64
CA GLU A 49 11.71 -11.28 12.68
C GLU A 49 12.10 -9.84 12.33
N TYR A 50 12.48 -9.57 11.08
CA TYR A 50 12.82 -8.23 10.62
C TYR A 50 11.61 -7.29 10.66
N ILE A 51 10.44 -7.74 10.18
CA ILE A 51 9.19 -6.97 10.18
C ILE A 51 8.72 -6.65 11.59
N ASN A 52 8.82 -7.59 12.54
CA ASN A 52 8.37 -7.37 13.92
C ASN A 52 9.07 -6.17 14.58
N ASN A 53 10.35 -5.94 14.26
CA ASN A 53 11.15 -4.85 14.82
C ASN A 53 11.33 -3.68 13.84
N ILE A 54 10.66 -3.67 12.68
CA ILE A 54 10.93 -2.72 11.60
C ILE A 54 10.66 -1.26 11.98
N ASN A 55 9.72 -1.02 12.89
CA ASN A 55 9.37 0.32 13.35
C ASN A 55 10.51 0.96 14.17
N GLU A 56 11.29 0.13 14.88
CA GLU A 56 12.45 0.56 15.68
C GLU A 56 13.71 0.74 14.84
N ARG A 57 13.76 0.14 13.65
CA ARG A 57 14.92 0.24 12.73
C ARG A 57 15.04 1.62 12.10
N ASN A 58 16.28 2.04 11.87
CA ASN A 58 16.59 3.29 11.16
C ASN A 58 16.09 3.23 9.70
N ASP A 59 15.62 4.37 9.19
CA ASP A 59 15.07 4.46 7.83
C ASP A 59 16.09 4.12 6.74
N ASP A 60 17.33 4.61 6.86
CA ASP A 60 18.42 4.36 5.90
C ASP A 60 18.75 2.86 5.81
N GLU A 61 18.68 2.14 6.93
CA GLU A 61 18.88 0.69 6.96
C GLU A 61 17.78 -0.04 6.18
N VAL A 62 16.52 0.32 6.41
CA VAL A 62 15.38 -0.30 5.72
C VAL A 62 15.43 0.01 4.23
N ARG A 63 15.72 1.27 3.86
CA ARG A 63 15.88 1.69 2.45
C ARG A 63 17.04 0.96 1.77
N TYR A 64 18.17 0.81 2.46
CA TYR A 64 19.30 0.03 1.97
C TYR A 64 18.89 -1.41 1.66
N LEU A 65 18.18 -2.08 2.58
CA LEU A 65 17.75 -3.45 2.37
C LEU A 65 16.76 -3.58 1.21
N ILE A 66 15.77 -2.68 1.12
CA ILE A 66 14.84 -2.62 -0.02
C ILE A 66 15.61 -2.44 -1.34
N SER A 67 16.67 -1.61 -1.36
CA SER A 67 17.48 -1.39 -2.57
C SER A 67 18.14 -2.66 -3.09
N LYS A 68 18.48 -3.61 -2.21
CA LYS A 68 19.08 -4.91 -2.57
C LYS A 68 18.07 -5.83 -3.23
N PHE A 69 16.85 -5.79 -2.73
CA PHE A 69 15.76 -6.62 -3.19
C PHE A 69 15.23 -6.17 -4.55
N LEU A 70 15.24 -4.87 -4.80
CA LEU A 70 14.86 -4.28 -6.07
C LEU A 70 15.89 -4.54 -7.18
N ILE A 71 15.42 -4.45 -8.42
CA ILE A 71 16.25 -4.60 -9.61
C ILE A 71 17.02 -3.30 -9.86
N SER A 72 18.34 -3.32 -9.65
CA SER A 72 19.26 -2.20 -9.96
C SER A 72 19.45 -1.94 -11.45
N GLY A 73 18.86 -2.80 -12.28
CA GLY A 73 19.10 -2.89 -13.70
C GLY A 73 20.40 -3.64 -14.03
N GLY A 74 20.52 -4.06 -15.29
CA GLY A 74 21.68 -4.78 -15.79
C GLY A 74 21.32 -6.09 -16.48
N ARG A 75 22.29 -7.00 -16.51
CA ARG A 75 22.16 -8.37 -17.04
C ARG A 75 22.52 -9.36 -15.93
N TYR A 76 21.70 -10.38 -15.74
CA TYR A 76 21.95 -11.47 -14.81
C TYR A 76 22.54 -12.68 -15.53
N TYR A 77 23.23 -13.56 -14.80
CA TYR A 77 23.83 -14.77 -15.38
C TYR A 77 22.77 -15.69 -16.02
N SER A 78 21.57 -15.77 -15.43
CA SER A 78 20.43 -16.50 -15.96
C SER A 78 19.99 -16.01 -17.36
N ASP A 79 20.23 -14.74 -17.68
CA ASP A 79 19.85 -14.16 -18.97
C ASP A 79 20.59 -14.84 -20.13
N ASP A 80 21.83 -15.32 -19.91
CA ASP A 80 22.60 -16.02 -20.94
C ASP A 80 21.95 -17.36 -21.30
N SER A 81 21.44 -18.09 -20.32
CA SER A 81 20.69 -19.33 -20.55
C SER A 81 19.38 -19.07 -21.28
N ILE A 82 18.67 -17.98 -20.93
CA ILE A 82 17.45 -17.58 -21.63
C ILE A 82 17.77 -17.21 -23.09
N LEU A 83 18.88 -16.50 -23.34
CA LEU A 83 19.30 -16.14 -24.69
C LEU A 83 19.68 -17.38 -25.52
N GLN A 84 20.38 -18.34 -24.93
CA GLN A 84 20.70 -19.61 -25.60
C GLN A 84 19.42 -20.36 -25.99
N PHE A 85 18.46 -20.48 -25.08
CA PHE A 85 17.17 -21.12 -25.36
C PHE A 85 16.36 -20.35 -26.41
N PHE A 86 16.31 -19.02 -26.32
CA PHE A 86 15.67 -18.18 -27.33
C PHE A 86 16.27 -18.42 -28.73
N ASN A 87 17.58 -18.63 -28.81
CA ASN A 87 18.27 -18.90 -30.07
C ASN A 87 17.91 -20.25 -30.70
N THR A 88 17.36 -21.21 -29.96
CA THR A 88 16.90 -22.50 -30.53
C THR A 88 15.52 -22.41 -31.18
N PHE A 89 14.78 -21.32 -30.99
CA PHE A 89 13.45 -21.14 -31.61
C PHE A 89 13.52 -20.89 -33.12
N SER A 90 12.41 -21.23 -33.81
CA SER A 90 12.21 -20.90 -35.22
C SER A 90 12.22 -19.39 -35.45
N GLN A 91 12.51 -18.96 -36.68
CA GLN A 91 12.55 -17.52 -37.01
C GLN A 91 11.19 -16.84 -36.81
N GLU A 92 10.10 -17.52 -37.15
CA GLU A 92 8.72 -17.04 -36.93
C GLU A 92 8.46 -16.79 -35.44
N ARG A 93 8.80 -17.76 -34.58
CA ARG A 93 8.61 -17.63 -33.13
C ARG A 93 9.47 -16.51 -32.54
N LYS A 94 10.71 -16.34 -33.01
CA LYS A 94 11.58 -15.23 -32.59
C LYS A 94 10.97 -13.87 -32.94
N GLN A 95 10.46 -13.71 -34.15
CA GLN A 95 9.81 -12.46 -34.59
C GLN A 95 8.56 -12.16 -33.76
N GLU A 96 7.75 -13.18 -33.45
CA GLU A 96 6.59 -13.03 -32.57
C GLU A 96 7.02 -12.52 -31.19
N LEU A 97 8.00 -13.17 -30.55
CA LEU A 97 8.45 -12.80 -29.21
C LEU A 97 9.10 -11.41 -29.17
N LEU A 98 9.90 -11.05 -30.19
CA LEU A 98 10.53 -9.74 -30.31
C LEU A 98 9.50 -8.62 -30.54
N SER A 99 8.40 -8.88 -31.25
CA SER A 99 7.35 -7.87 -31.43
C SER A 99 6.50 -7.64 -30.18
N ARG A 100 6.38 -8.66 -29.32
CA ARG A 100 5.55 -8.62 -28.11
C ARG A 100 6.28 -8.15 -26.86
N PHE A 101 7.56 -8.49 -26.70
CA PHE A 101 8.26 -8.31 -25.43
C PHE A 101 9.56 -7.50 -25.58
N THR A 102 9.61 -6.37 -24.88
CA THR A 102 10.82 -5.53 -24.78
C THR A 102 11.98 -6.26 -24.11
N PHE A 103 11.71 -7.25 -23.24
CA PHE A 103 12.75 -8.09 -22.64
C PHE A 103 13.60 -8.80 -23.70
N TYR A 104 12.99 -9.48 -24.68
CA TYR A 104 13.74 -10.16 -25.74
C TYR A 104 14.49 -9.18 -26.66
N GLN A 105 13.92 -7.99 -26.89
CA GLN A 105 14.61 -6.93 -27.64
C GLN A 105 15.90 -6.51 -26.94
N ARG A 106 15.86 -6.26 -25.62
CA ARG A 106 17.05 -5.91 -24.82
C ARG A 106 18.00 -7.08 -24.63
N LEU A 107 17.49 -8.30 -24.52
CA LEU A 107 18.30 -9.52 -24.38
C LEU A 107 19.19 -9.76 -25.60
N THR A 108 18.67 -9.42 -26.79
CA THR A 108 19.32 -9.66 -28.09
C THR A 108 20.08 -8.44 -28.63
N SER A 109 20.06 -7.30 -27.95
CA SER A 109 20.87 -6.14 -28.35
C SER A 109 22.35 -6.38 -28.00
N ILE A 110 23.17 -6.66 -29.02
CA ILE A 110 24.57 -7.12 -28.89
C ILE A 110 25.58 -5.97 -28.72
N LYS A 111 25.18 -4.69 -28.80
CA LYS A 111 26.16 -3.59 -28.93
C LYS A 111 26.64 -2.96 -27.63
N ASP A 112 25.85 -2.97 -26.55
CA ASP A 112 26.25 -2.34 -25.30
C ASP A 112 25.85 -3.23 -24.12
N TRP A 113 26.75 -3.37 -23.15
CA TRP A 113 26.61 -4.16 -21.92
C TRP A 113 25.49 -3.64 -20.98
N HIS A 114 24.46 -2.95 -21.47
CA HIS A 114 23.58 -2.15 -20.63
C HIS A 114 22.13 -2.65 -20.67
N ASN A 115 21.73 -3.17 -19.51
CA ASN A 115 20.40 -3.20 -18.93
C ASN A 115 19.32 -4.01 -19.69
N VAL A 116 19.50 -5.34 -19.77
CA VAL A 116 18.40 -6.30 -20.06
C VAL A 116 17.20 -6.01 -19.15
N TRP A 117 17.52 -5.80 -17.89
CA TRP A 117 16.61 -5.37 -16.84
C TRP A 117 16.74 -3.86 -16.66
N PRO A 118 15.65 -3.09 -16.81
CA PRO A 118 15.61 -1.68 -16.40
C PRO A 118 15.68 -1.58 -14.88
N SER A 119 16.32 -0.54 -14.37
CA SER A 119 16.34 -0.27 -12.93
C SER A 119 14.96 0.15 -12.42
N ILE A 120 14.60 -0.34 -11.23
CA ILE A 120 13.45 0.12 -10.45
C ILE A 120 13.85 0.64 -9.06
N THR A 121 15.15 0.80 -8.78
CA THR A 121 15.59 1.30 -7.47
C THR A 121 15.15 2.73 -7.19
N TRP A 122 14.81 3.50 -8.24
CA TRP A 122 14.28 4.86 -8.12
C TRP A 122 12.98 4.95 -7.31
N VAL A 123 12.24 3.85 -7.12
CA VAL A 123 11.04 3.85 -6.26
C VAL A 123 11.34 4.20 -4.81
N LEU A 124 12.60 4.08 -4.37
CA LEU A 124 13.03 4.52 -3.05
C LEU A 124 12.84 6.03 -2.88
N ASP A 125 12.97 6.84 -3.94
CA ASP A 125 12.82 8.29 -3.88
C ASP A 125 11.37 8.73 -3.58
N LEU A 126 10.41 7.80 -3.76
CA LEU A 126 9.02 8.00 -3.36
C LEU A 126 8.82 7.85 -1.86
N LEU A 127 9.69 7.13 -1.15
CA LEU A 127 9.55 6.86 0.28
C LEU A 127 10.18 8.01 1.10
N PRO A 128 9.56 8.42 2.23
CA PRO A 128 8.37 7.81 2.86
C PRO A 128 7.03 8.39 2.37
N HIS A 129 7.04 9.41 1.52
CA HIS A 129 5.88 10.28 1.25
C HIS A 129 4.82 9.66 0.33
N PHE A 130 5.22 8.81 -0.61
CA PHE A 130 4.38 8.22 -1.65
C PHE A 130 4.54 6.68 -1.68
N PRO A 131 4.29 5.97 -0.57
CA PRO A 131 4.57 4.55 -0.49
C PRO A 131 3.63 3.71 -1.33
N TYR A 132 2.39 4.15 -1.58
CA TYR A 132 1.47 3.44 -2.47
C TYR A 132 1.92 3.50 -3.93
N GLU A 133 2.45 4.64 -4.38
CA GLU A 133 3.06 4.80 -5.70
C GLU A 133 4.30 3.92 -5.84
N ALA A 134 5.13 3.84 -4.79
CA ALA A 134 6.28 2.93 -4.76
C ALA A 134 5.84 1.46 -4.92
N LEU A 135 4.83 1.02 -4.15
CA LEU A 135 4.27 -0.32 -4.26
C LEU A 135 3.68 -0.59 -5.65
N ASN A 136 2.94 0.36 -6.21
CA ASN A 136 2.35 0.23 -7.54
C ASN A 136 3.43 0.09 -8.62
N ALA A 137 4.49 0.89 -8.54
CA ALA A 137 5.62 0.78 -9.47
C ALA A 137 6.27 -0.61 -9.40
N ILE A 138 6.55 -1.12 -8.20
CA ILE A 138 7.12 -2.46 -8.01
C ILE A 138 6.17 -3.54 -8.54
N ARG A 139 4.88 -3.47 -8.21
CA ARG A 139 3.86 -4.43 -8.65
C ARG A 139 3.69 -4.44 -10.17
N SER A 140 3.66 -3.27 -10.81
CA SER A 140 3.58 -3.16 -12.28
C SER A 140 4.81 -3.72 -12.97
N TYR A 141 6.01 -3.43 -12.43
CA TYR A 141 7.26 -3.99 -12.95
C TYR A 141 7.29 -5.51 -12.82
N PHE A 142 6.93 -6.01 -11.65
CA PHE A 142 6.81 -7.43 -11.38
C PHE A 142 5.85 -8.09 -12.36
N GLN A 143 4.63 -7.56 -12.53
CA GLN A 143 3.64 -8.09 -13.48
C GLN A 143 4.16 -8.13 -14.92
N ALA A 144 4.95 -7.13 -15.34
CA ALA A 144 5.49 -7.07 -16.70
C ALA A 144 6.62 -8.07 -16.95
N HIS A 145 7.38 -8.44 -15.91
CA HIS A 145 8.66 -9.14 -16.07
C HIS A 145 8.81 -10.44 -15.29
N CYS A 146 7.87 -10.81 -14.41
CA CYS A 146 7.99 -11.98 -13.52
C CYS A 146 8.23 -13.30 -14.27
N GLN A 147 7.68 -13.45 -15.48
CA GLN A 147 7.90 -14.64 -16.32
C GLN A 147 9.37 -14.88 -16.73
N PHE A 148 10.24 -13.86 -16.60
CA PHE A 148 11.67 -13.94 -16.93
C PHE A 148 12.56 -13.87 -15.68
N MET A 149 11.98 -13.63 -14.50
CA MET A 149 12.73 -13.48 -13.25
C MET A 149 13.17 -14.83 -12.71
N THR A 150 14.26 -14.83 -11.95
CA THR A 150 14.62 -15.95 -11.08
C THR A 150 13.77 -15.93 -9.81
N ASP A 151 13.60 -17.09 -9.17
CA ASP A 151 12.84 -17.22 -7.91
C ASP A 151 13.32 -16.22 -6.84
N GLN A 152 14.64 -16.07 -6.69
CA GLN A 152 15.20 -15.11 -5.72
C GLN A 152 14.83 -13.64 -6.02
N ARG A 153 14.74 -13.26 -7.30
CA ARG A 153 14.30 -11.90 -7.68
C ARG A 153 12.81 -11.71 -7.52
N PHE A 154 12.02 -12.76 -7.75
CA PHE A 154 10.60 -12.79 -7.42
C PHE A 154 10.41 -12.54 -5.92
N ASP A 155 11.12 -13.31 -5.09
CA ASP A 155 11.06 -13.20 -3.63
C ASP A 155 11.54 -11.83 -3.16
N GLY A 156 12.59 -11.29 -3.78
CA GLY A 156 13.08 -9.95 -3.51
C GLY A 156 12.01 -8.87 -3.72
N CYS A 157 11.34 -8.87 -4.87
CA CYS A 157 10.23 -7.94 -5.11
C CYS A 157 9.11 -8.10 -4.06
N SER A 158 8.78 -9.34 -3.68
CA SER A 158 7.80 -9.63 -2.63
C SER A 158 8.22 -9.08 -1.27
N ASP A 159 9.45 -9.33 -0.85
CA ASP A 159 10.01 -8.85 0.41
C ASP A 159 10.10 -7.33 0.45
N ALA A 160 10.52 -6.69 -0.65
CA ALA A 160 10.52 -5.23 -0.78
C ALA A 160 9.13 -4.63 -0.55
N ILE A 161 8.08 -5.23 -1.13
CA ILE A 161 6.69 -4.83 -0.90
C ILE A 161 6.32 -4.97 0.57
N ARG A 162 6.62 -6.12 1.20
CA ARG A 162 6.31 -6.37 2.62
C ARG A 162 7.03 -5.39 3.55
N LEU A 163 8.30 -5.07 3.28
CA LEU A 163 9.05 -4.07 4.04
C LEU A 163 8.46 -2.68 3.89
N ILE A 164 8.07 -2.27 2.67
CA ILE A 164 7.47 -0.95 2.44
C ILE A 164 6.11 -0.85 3.15
N GLU A 165 5.27 -1.88 3.02
CA GLU A 165 3.97 -1.96 3.68
C GLU A 165 4.12 -1.86 5.20
N ALA A 166 5.02 -2.65 5.79
CA ALA A 166 5.23 -2.68 7.23
C ALA A 166 5.82 -1.36 7.76
N LYS A 167 6.86 -0.81 7.11
CA LYS A 167 7.56 0.39 7.59
C LYS A 167 6.79 1.69 7.35
N TYR A 168 6.25 1.87 6.15
CA TYR A 168 5.75 3.17 5.73
C TYR A 168 4.23 3.27 5.79
N ILE A 169 3.48 2.16 5.67
CA ILE A 169 2.01 2.18 5.63
C ILE A 169 1.37 1.71 6.94
N GLN A 170 1.84 0.60 7.49
CA GLN A 170 1.25 -0.05 8.68
C GLN A 170 1.90 0.41 10.00
N HIS A 171 2.65 1.50 9.97
CA HIS A 171 3.30 2.03 11.16
C HIS A 171 2.25 2.44 12.22
N GLN A 172 2.57 2.16 13.49
CA GLN A 172 1.66 2.44 14.59
C GLN A 172 1.47 3.95 14.74
N LEU A 173 0.21 4.36 14.82
CA LEU A 173 -0.20 5.74 15.05
C LEU A 173 -1.17 5.79 16.22
N PRO A 174 -1.16 6.85 17.06
CA PRO A 174 -2.09 7.01 18.19
C PRO A 174 -3.48 7.49 17.71
N VAL A 175 -4.04 6.82 16.69
CA VAL A 175 -5.28 7.21 15.98
C VAL A 175 -6.42 7.48 16.97
N LYS A 176 -6.63 6.57 17.93
CA LYS A 176 -7.75 6.66 18.87
C LYS A 176 -7.66 7.91 19.73
N GLN A 177 -6.48 8.18 20.31
CA GLN A 177 -6.27 9.34 21.17
C GLN A 177 -6.52 10.63 20.38
N VAL A 178 -5.91 10.73 19.20
CA VAL A 178 -6.03 11.90 18.34
C VAL A 178 -7.48 12.17 17.91
N LEU A 179 -8.23 11.13 17.54
CA LEU A 179 -9.64 11.27 17.15
C LEU A 179 -10.55 11.60 18.35
N LEU A 180 -10.16 11.26 19.56
CA LEU A 180 -10.88 11.64 20.78
C LEU A 180 -10.54 13.06 21.25
N ASP A 181 -9.39 13.60 20.87
CA ASP A 181 -8.95 14.97 21.20
C ASP A 181 -9.65 16.04 20.33
N ILE A 182 -10.18 15.66 19.17
CA ILE A 182 -11.00 16.55 18.33
C ILE A 182 -12.47 16.52 18.73
N THR A 183 -13.21 17.58 18.33
CA THR A 183 -14.65 17.65 18.60
C THR A 183 -15.43 16.66 17.73
N SER A 184 -16.64 16.27 18.15
CA SER A 184 -17.51 15.42 17.31
C SER A 184 -17.78 16.04 15.93
N ARG A 185 -17.95 17.37 15.89
CA ARG A 185 -18.13 18.10 14.62
C ARG A 185 -16.88 18.05 13.74
N ASP A 186 -15.69 18.09 14.33
CA ASP A 186 -14.44 17.96 13.56
C ASP A 186 -14.26 16.56 13.01
N PHE A 187 -14.73 15.54 13.73
CA PHE A 187 -14.75 14.17 13.24
C PHE A 187 -15.71 14.00 12.04
N GLU A 188 -16.88 14.65 12.07
CA GLU A 188 -17.80 14.71 10.92
C GLU A 188 -17.14 15.41 9.72
N LEU A 189 -16.47 16.54 9.94
CA LEU A 189 -15.74 17.29 8.92
C LEU A 189 -14.59 16.49 8.32
N LEU A 190 -13.84 15.78 9.16
CA LEU A 190 -12.76 14.89 8.73
C LEU A 190 -13.30 13.72 7.89
N THR A 191 -14.42 13.12 8.31
CA THR A 191 -15.10 12.07 7.55
C THR A 191 -15.59 12.58 6.20
N ALA A 192 -16.14 13.80 6.15
CA ALA A 192 -16.52 14.44 4.88
C ALA A 192 -15.30 14.67 3.98
N TYR A 193 -14.15 15.08 4.53
CA TYR A 193 -12.90 15.20 3.78
C TYR A 193 -12.45 13.86 3.19
N LEU A 194 -12.50 12.78 3.98
CA LEU A 194 -12.20 11.43 3.50
C LEU A 194 -13.08 11.04 2.30
N TYR A 195 -14.40 11.19 2.42
CA TYR A 195 -15.33 10.85 1.32
C TYR A 195 -15.12 11.75 0.10
N LYS A 196 -14.78 13.03 0.29
CA LYS A 196 -14.38 13.89 -0.81
C LYS A 196 -13.15 13.36 -1.55
N LYS A 197 -12.14 12.87 -0.82
CA LYS A 197 -10.94 12.23 -1.39
C LYS A 197 -11.23 10.88 -2.05
N LYS A 198 -12.26 10.17 -1.60
CA LYS A 198 -12.81 8.98 -2.28
C LYS A 198 -13.58 9.33 -3.57
N GLY A 199 -13.74 10.62 -3.91
CA GLY A 199 -14.37 11.08 -5.15
C GLY A 199 -15.86 11.43 -5.03
N TYR A 200 -16.38 11.56 -3.80
CA TYR A 200 -17.77 11.97 -3.57
C TYR A 200 -17.91 13.49 -3.50
N THR A 201 -19.04 14.01 -3.95
CA THR A 201 -19.50 15.34 -3.55
C THR A 201 -20.11 15.23 -2.16
N VAL A 202 -19.68 16.09 -1.23
CA VAL A 202 -20.12 16.04 0.16
C VAL A 202 -20.95 17.26 0.57
N LYS A 203 -21.91 17.03 1.46
CA LYS A 203 -22.70 18.04 2.17
C LYS A 203 -22.80 17.63 3.64
N ILE A 204 -22.59 18.57 4.55
CA ILE A 204 -22.67 18.31 5.98
C ILE A 204 -23.98 18.86 6.51
N THR A 205 -24.65 18.12 7.38
CA THR A 205 -25.91 18.58 7.97
C THR A 205 -25.67 19.63 9.07
N PRO A 206 -26.64 20.54 9.28
CA PRO A 206 -26.59 21.49 10.39
C PRO A 206 -26.71 20.79 11.75
N ARG A 207 -26.11 21.38 12.79
CA ARG A 207 -26.10 20.83 14.16
C ARG A 207 -27.49 20.62 14.79
N SER A 208 -28.52 21.28 14.30
CA SER A 208 -29.84 21.34 14.94
C SER A 208 -30.87 20.32 14.42
N ARG A 209 -30.46 19.32 13.63
CA ARG A 209 -31.36 18.26 13.17
C ARG A 209 -31.28 17.03 14.07
N ASP A 210 -32.27 16.86 14.92
CA ASP A 210 -32.51 15.59 15.61
C ASP A 210 -33.06 14.56 14.62
N GLY A 211 -32.29 13.49 14.37
CA GLY A 211 -32.77 12.30 13.63
C GLY A 211 -32.27 12.14 12.19
N GLY A 212 -31.18 12.80 11.80
CA GLY A 212 -30.60 12.72 10.46
C GLY A 212 -29.33 11.87 10.36
N TYR A 213 -28.57 12.15 9.30
CA TYR A 213 -27.18 11.75 9.08
C TYR A 213 -26.29 12.98 9.30
N ASP A 214 -25.00 12.79 9.54
CA ASP A 214 -24.03 13.89 9.70
C ASP A 214 -23.47 14.36 8.35
N VAL A 215 -23.20 13.42 7.44
CA VAL A 215 -22.63 13.69 6.11
C VAL A 215 -23.44 13.00 5.02
N LEU A 216 -23.84 13.78 4.01
CA LEU A 216 -24.33 13.28 2.74
C LEU A 216 -23.17 13.23 1.75
N ALA A 217 -22.87 12.04 1.23
CA ALA A 217 -21.90 11.81 0.17
C ALA A 217 -22.63 11.33 -1.09
N GLU A 218 -22.39 11.99 -2.22
CA GLU A 218 -23.02 11.67 -3.50
C GLU A 218 -21.94 11.45 -4.57
N GLN A 219 -22.00 10.32 -5.25
CA GLN A 219 -21.20 10.06 -6.43
C GLN A 219 -22.13 9.74 -7.59
N LYS A 220 -22.01 10.49 -8.69
CA LYS A 220 -22.80 10.29 -9.89
C LYS A 220 -21.88 10.19 -11.10
N ASN A 221 -21.98 9.10 -11.83
CA ASN A 221 -21.43 8.96 -13.17
C ASN A 221 -22.56 8.54 -14.14
N GLU A 222 -22.26 8.37 -15.42
CA GLU A 222 -23.25 8.05 -16.46
C GLU A 222 -24.01 6.74 -16.20
N ARG A 223 -23.47 5.83 -15.38
CA ARG A 223 -23.99 4.47 -15.18
C ARG A 223 -24.41 4.18 -13.74
N GLN A 224 -23.96 4.97 -12.77
CA GLN A 224 -24.18 4.74 -11.34
C GLN A 224 -24.45 6.06 -10.62
N TYR A 225 -25.43 6.01 -9.74
CA TYR A 225 -25.68 7.04 -8.73
C TYR A 225 -25.66 6.38 -7.36
N GLU A 226 -24.72 6.79 -6.53
CA GLU A 226 -24.63 6.36 -5.14
C GLU A 226 -24.83 7.57 -4.22
N LYS A 227 -25.83 7.45 -3.34
CA LYS A 227 -26.13 8.42 -2.29
C LYS A 227 -25.92 7.77 -0.94
N LEU A 228 -24.97 8.27 -0.17
CA LEU A 228 -24.57 7.76 1.13
C LEU A 228 -25.03 8.71 2.23
N TYR A 229 -25.70 8.15 3.23
CA TYR A 229 -26.00 8.82 4.49
C TYR A 229 -25.04 8.31 5.55
N ILE A 230 -24.14 9.17 6.00
CA ILE A 230 -23.05 8.82 6.89
C ILE A 230 -23.34 9.39 8.28
N GLU A 231 -23.38 8.52 9.27
CA GLU A 231 -23.49 8.82 10.68
C GLU A 231 -22.14 8.65 11.36
N CYS A 232 -21.64 9.69 12.03
CA CYS A 232 -20.36 9.72 12.71
C CYS A 232 -20.55 9.54 14.22
N LYS A 233 -19.80 8.62 14.83
CA LYS A 233 -19.82 8.34 16.27
C LYS A 233 -18.43 8.39 16.87
N ARG A 234 -18.12 9.55 17.45
CA ARG A 234 -16.89 9.78 18.22
C ARG A 234 -17.04 9.24 19.64
N TYR A 235 -16.95 7.92 19.81
CA TYR A 235 -17.12 7.21 21.08
C TYR A 235 -15.84 6.52 21.55
N THR A 236 -15.72 6.34 22.87
CA THR A 236 -14.73 5.46 23.50
C THR A 236 -15.19 4.01 23.49
N GLU A 237 -16.48 3.81 23.77
CA GLU A 237 -17.18 2.53 23.89
C GLU A 237 -17.70 2.00 22.55
N ASN A 238 -17.92 0.69 22.50
CA ASN A 238 -18.42 0.06 21.28
C ASN A 238 -19.80 0.55 20.88
N VAL A 239 -19.98 0.79 19.58
CA VAL A 239 -21.25 1.22 18.99
C VAL A 239 -22.25 0.05 19.02
N GLY A 240 -23.41 0.31 19.62
CA GLY A 240 -24.51 -0.63 19.78
C GLY A 240 -25.44 -0.72 18.57
N VAL A 241 -26.20 -1.82 18.50
CA VAL A 241 -27.15 -2.12 17.41
C VAL A 241 -28.26 -1.08 17.21
N ARG A 242 -28.54 -0.24 18.23
CA ARG A 242 -29.56 0.82 18.12
C ARG A 242 -29.17 1.84 17.04
N ILE A 243 -27.90 2.25 16.99
CA ILE A 243 -27.43 3.25 16.03
C ILE A 243 -27.52 2.71 14.61
N THR A 244 -27.09 1.47 14.39
CA THR A 244 -27.13 0.83 13.07
C THR A 244 -28.56 0.66 12.56
N ARG A 245 -29.50 0.29 13.45
CA ARG A 245 -30.93 0.18 13.10
C ARG A 245 -31.58 1.53 12.82
N ASN A 246 -31.21 2.58 13.55
CA ASN A 246 -31.69 3.92 13.28
C ASN A 246 -31.27 4.40 11.88
N VAL A 247 -30.00 4.19 11.51
CA VAL A 247 -29.50 4.51 10.16
C VAL A 247 -30.25 3.73 9.10
N LEU A 248 -30.46 2.41 9.30
CA LEU A 248 -31.27 1.60 8.39
C LEU A 248 -32.72 2.13 8.25
N GLY A 249 -33.34 2.55 9.35
CA GLY A 249 -34.68 3.15 9.34
C GLY A 249 -34.74 4.46 8.54
N LEU A 250 -33.68 5.28 8.61
CA LEU A 250 -33.58 6.51 7.84
C LEU A 250 -33.58 6.25 6.33
N LEU A 251 -32.93 5.16 5.88
CA LEU A 251 -32.89 4.76 4.46
C LEU A 251 -34.25 4.32 3.89
N SER A 252 -35.23 4.06 4.76
CA SER A 252 -36.61 3.75 4.36
C SER A 252 -37.46 5.02 4.17
N ILE A 253 -37.07 6.11 4.82
CA ILE A 253 -37.77 7.41 4.77
C ILE A 253 -37.18 8.28 3.65
N GLU A 254 -35.90 8.09 3.35
CA GLU A 254 -35.12 8.95 2.48
C GLU A 254 -34.48 8.17 1.31
N ASN A 255 -34.38 8.78 0.14
CA ASN A 255 -33.82 8.18 -1.09
C ASN A 255 -32.29 8.07 -1.09
N ALA A 256 -31.69 7.47 -0.06
CA ALA A 256 -30.26 7.15 -0.03
C ALA A 256 -30.01 5.70 -0.45
N THR A 257 -28.96 5.44 -1.20
CA THR A 257 -28.58 4.09 -1.65
C THR A 257 -28.18 3.23 -0.45
N LYS A 258 -27.34 3.78 0.44
CA LYS A 258 -26.74 3.08 1.58
C LYS A 258 -26.54 4.03 2.76
N GLY A 259 -26.61 3.48 3.97
CA GLY A 259 -26.23 4.14 5.21
C GLY A 259 -24.85 3.66 5.67
N VAL A 260 -24.03 4.57 6.17
CA VAL A 260 -22.70 4.26 6.70
C VAL A 260 -22.62 4.73 8.14
N VAL A 261 -22.11 3.89 9.04
CA VAL A 261 -21.76 4.32 10.40
C VAL A 261 -20.25 4.33 10.53
N VAL A 262 -19.68 5.50 10.81
CA VAL A 262 -18.23 5.68 11.01
C VAL A 262 -17.99 5.93 12.49
N ALA A 263 -17.10 5.15 13.11
CA ALA A 263 -16.87 5.22 14.56
C ALA A 263 -15.38 5.31 14.91
N THR A 264 -15.07 6.06 15.97
CA THR A 264 -13.73 6.08 16.61
C THR A 264 -13.51 4.89 17.56
N SER A 265 -14.41 3.93 17.54
CA SER A 265 -14.44 2.72 18.35
C SER A 265 -14.79 1.52 17.47
N TYR A 266 -14.94 0.34 18.07
CA TYR A 266 -15.48 -0.83 17.39
C TYR A 266 -17.01 -0.90 17.52
N PHE A 267 -17.58 -1.91 16.87
CA PHE A 267 -19.00 -2.24 16.94
C PHE A 267 -19.23 -3.46 17.81
N THR A 268 -20.32 -3.47 18.57
CA THR A 268 -20.80 -4.65 19.31
C THR A 268 -21.06 -5.83 18.36
N LYS A 269 -21.02 -7.07 18.87
CA LYS A 269 -21.32 -8.28 18.07
C LYS A 269 -22.69 -8.19 17.38
N SER A 270 -23.69 -7.66 18.08
CA SER A 270 -25.04 -7.46 17.52
C SER A 270 -25.06 -6.42 16.39
N ALA A 271 -24.35 -5.30 16.52
CA ALA A 271 -24.22 -4.30 15.46
C ALA A 271 -23.50 -4.86 14.22
N ARG A 272 -22.40 -5.62 14.40
CA ARG A 272 -21.66 -6.25 13.29
C ARG A 272 -22.47 -7.25 12.48
N ASN A 273 -23.56 -7.79 13.02
CA ASN A 273 -24.44 -8.71 12.32
C ASN A 273 -25.49 -7.97 11.44
N GLU A 274 -25.67 -6.65 11.58
CA GLU A 274 -26.70 -5.93 10.82
C GLU A 274 -26.38 -5.79 9.32
N PRO A 275 -25.13 -5.54 8.88
CA PRO A 275 -24.77 -5.55 7.45
C PRO A 275 -25.05 -6.88 6.75
N GLN A 276 -25.03 -8.01 7.48
CA GLN A 276 -25.37 -9.32 6.91
C GLN A 276 -26.87 -9.47 6.60
N LYS A 277 -27.71 -8.64 7.22
CA LYS A 277 -29.17 -8.64 7.02
C LYS A 277 -29.60 -7.64 5.95
N SER A 278 -28.78 -6.63 5.69
CA SER A 278 -29.06 -5.59 4.70
C SER A 278 -27.76 -5.09 4.09
N ASN A 279 -27.62 -5.29 2.79
CA ASN A 279 -26.48 -4.80 2.00
C ASN A 279 -26.47 -3.25 1.87
N ARG A 280 -27.49 -2.56 2.41
CA ARG A 280 -27.60 -1.10 2.43
C ARG A 280 -26.99 -0.47 3.69
N LEU A 281 -26.27 -1.24 4.52
CA LEU A 281 -25.55 -0.73 5.68
C LEU A 281 -24.06 -1.07 5.59
N GLU A 282 -23.21 -0.09 5.87
CA GLU A 282 -21.77 -0.26 6.00
C GLU A 282 -21.31 0.28 7.35
N LEU A 283 -20.36 -0.42 7.98
CA LEU A 283 -19.80 -0.06 9.27
C LEU A 283 -18.31 0.16 9.07
N ILE A 284 -17.81 1.30 9.52
CA ILE A 284 -16.41 1.68 9.46
C ILE A 284 -15.94 1.93 10.89
N ASN A 285 -15.13 1.01 11.40
CA ASN A 285 -14.50 1.15 12.71
C ASN A 285 -13.20 1.97 12.61
N ILE A 286 -12.54 2.18 13.74
CA ILE A 286 -11.32 2.98 13.81
C ILE A 286 -10.18 2.48 12.90
N ASP A 287 -9.98 1.16 12.79
CA ASP A 287 -8.91 0.58 11.97
C ASP A 287 -9.23 0.72 10.47
N GLU A 288 -10.50 0.54 10.10
CA GLU A 288 -10.99 0.74 8.74
C GLU A 288 -10.91 2.22 8.35
N PHE A 289 -11.23 3.13 9.27
CA PHE A 289 -11.10 4.57 9.07
C PHE A 289 -9.64 4.98 8.88
N ASP A 290 -8.71 4.52 9.74
CA ASP A 290 -7.28 4.80 9.58
C ASP A 290 -6.76 4.27 8.23
N LYS A 291 -7.12 3.03 7.88
CA LYS A 291 -6.74 2.43 6.59
C LYS A 291 -7.24 3.27 5.40
N ASP A 292 -8.48 3.73 5.44
CA ASP A 292 -9.04 4.56 4.39
C ASP A 292 -8.39 5.95 4.34
N MET A 293 -8.09 6.56 5.49
CA MET A 293 -7.35 7.82 5.56
C MET A 293 -5.95 7.69 4.96
N ARG A 294 -5.19 6.64 5.30
CA ARG A 294 -3.87 6.40 4.72
C ARG A 294 -3.91 6.23 3.22
N LYS A 295 -4.91 5.48 2.72
CA LYS A 295 -5.04 5.14 1.31
C LYS A 295 -5.50 6.32 0.44
N TYR A 296 -6.48 7.08 0.90
CA TYR A 296 -7.14 8.10 0.08
C TYR A 296 -6.71 9.52 0.42
N VAL A 297 -6.15 9.76 1.60
CA VAL A 297 -5.77 11.10 2.08
C VAL A 297 -4.25 11.26 2.13
N ASP A 298 -3.61 10.64 3.12
CA ASP A 298 -2.19 10.78 3.40
C ASP A 298 -1.79 9.72 4.44
N VAL A 299 -0.62 9.10 4.27
CA VAL A 299 -0.17 8.03 5.18
C VAL A 299 0.17 8.57 6.58
N HIS A 300 0.46 9.87 6.68
CA HIS A 300 0.71 10.62 7.92
C HIS A 300 -0.41 11.62 8.24
N TRP A 301 -1.66 11.32 7.82
CA TRP A 301 -2.82 12.20 7.94
C TRP A 301 -3.07 12.78 9.34
N ILE A 302 -2.67 12.09 10.41
CA ILE A 302 -2.84 12.54 11.80
C ILE A 302 -2.24 13.94 12.03
N GLY A 303 -1.06 14.22 11.47
CA GLY A 303 -0.38 15.51 11.65
C GLY A 303 -1.07 16.68 10.95
N LYS A 304 -2.05 16.41 10.08
CA LYS A 304 -2.68 17.37 9.17
C LYS A 304 -4.19 17.50 9.37
N ILE A 305 -4.75 16.93 10.45
CA ILE A 305 -6.20 16.94 10.71
C ILE A 305 -6.79 18.36 10.67
N GLN A 306 -6.12 19.33 11.28
CA GLN A 306 -6.61 20.71 11.31
C GLN A 306 -6.67 21.34 9.92
N GLU A 307 -5.74 21.00 9.02
CA GLU A 307 -5.76 21.44 7.63
C GLU A 307 -6.98 20.87 6.90
N TYR A 308 -7.23 19.57 7.04
CA TYR A 308 -8.35 18.89 6.38
C TYR A 308 -9.71 19.40 6.86
N VAL A 309 -9.86 19.57 8.18
CA VAL A 309 -11.07 20.12 8.79
C VAL A 309 -11.30 21.55 8.33
N SER A 310 -10.25 22.38 8.30
CA SER A 310 -10.34 23.78 7.86
C SER A 310 -10.72 23.90 6.39
N ALA A 311 -10.20 23.01 5.54
CA ALA A 311 -10.54 22.96 4.12
C ALA A 311 -12.05 22.76 3.91
N ILE A 312 -12.68 21.81 4.61
CA ILE A 312 -14.13 21.60 4.51
C ILE A 312 -14.92 22.75 5.11
N ARG A 313 -14.48 23.31 6.25
CA ARG A 313 -15.15 24.48 6.86
C ARG A 313 -15.22 25.67 5.92
N LYS A 314 -14.12 25.97 5.22
CA LYS A 314 -14.07 27.08 4.26
C LYS A 314 -15.09 26.89 3.13
N GLU A 315 -15.19 25.67 2.59
CA GLU A 315 -16.17 25.35 1.55
C GLU A 315 -17.63 25.46 2.01
N LEU A 316 -17.91 25.27 3.29
CA LEU A 316 -19.26 25.50 3.84
C LEU A 316 -19.59 27.00 3.86
N ILE A 317 -18.65 27.84 4.30
CA ILE A 317 -18.83 29.30 4.36
C ILE A 317 -19.01 29.88 2.95
N ASP A 318 -18.21 29.44 1.98
CA ASP A 318 -18.27 29.92 0.60
C ASP A 318 -19.58 29.54 -0.12
N ARG A 319 -20.33 28.54 0.37
CA ARG A 319 -21.64 28.14 -0.17
C ARG A 319 -22.82 28.91 0.42
N GLU A 320 -22.61 29.58 1.56
CA GLU A 320 -23.61 30.39 2.26
C GLU A 320 -23.51 31.89 1.92
N SER A 321 -22.44 32.30 1.23
CA SER A 321 -22.15 33.68 0.80
C SER A 321 -22.60 33.96 -0.63
#